data_AF-A0A8S3PQT9-F1
#
_entry.id   AF-A0A8S3PQT9-F1
#
_cell.length_a   1.000
_cell.length_b   1.000
_cell.length_c   1.000
_cell.angle_alpha   90.00
_cell.angle_beta   90.00
_cell.angle_gamma   90.00
#
_symmetry.space_group_name_H-M   'P 1'
#
loop_
_entity.id
_entity.type
_entity.pdbx_description
1 polymer ?
#
loop_
_entity_poly.entity_id
_entity_poly.type
_entity_poly.pdbx_seq_one_letter_code
_entity_poly.pdbx_strand_id
1 'polypeptide(L)'
;MANPEEIAPEDIALLKLLKKEERSLKPKVKDEPSKHTKYRDPPRISNFSGNNTKGETSYELWRYEVTGLMADKLYDQENINYAVRRSLKGDAGMVAMHLGAKASIPDILHKLDSIYGAVEKRRIYLLSSTEPDKMILRQLLNGVVDWKTSLVEQ
;
A
#
# COMPACT_ATOMS: atom_id res chain seq x y z
N MET A 1 -6.28 -59.96 -54.64
CA MET A 1 -5.60 -59.56 -53.39
C MET A 1 -4.67 -58.40 -53.76
N ALA A 2 -5.08 -57.16 -53.50
CA ALA A 2 -4.31 -55.96 -53.88
C ALA A 2 -3.47 -55.50 -52.69
N ASN A 3 -2.18 -55.26 -52.97
CA ASN A 3 -1.11 -54.90 -52.04
C ASN A 3 -1.30 -53.47 -51.50
N PRO A 4 -1.17 -53.19 -50.19
CA PRO A 4 -1.28 -51.83 -49.68
C PRO A 4 0.07 -51.10 -49.80
N GLU A 5 0.01 -49.96 -50.47
CA GLU A 5 0.84 -48.77 -50.22
C GLU A 5 2.36 -48.90 -50.42
N GLU A 6 2.79 -48.94 -51.68
CA GLU A 6 4.10 -48.43 -52.06
C GLU A 6 3.95 -46.92 -52.34
N ILE A 7 4.17 -46.10 -51.31
CA ILE A 7 4.14 -44.65 -51.43
C ILE A 7 5.29 -44.22 -52.34
N ALA A 8 4.96 -43.61 -53.47
CA ALA A 8 5.95 -43.20 -54.45
C ALA A 8 6.91 -42.14 -53.87
N PRO A 9 8.21 -42.16 -54.20
CA PRO A 9 9.21 -41.27 -53.61
C PRO A 9 8.90 -39.78 -53.83
N GLU A 10 8.17 -39.44 -54.89
CA GLU A 10 7.64 -38.10 -55.17
C GLU A 10 6.65 -37.60 -54.10
N ASP A 11 5.81 -38.48 -53.56
CA ASP A 11 4.83 -38.13 -52.53
C ASP A 11 5.51 -37.87 -51.18
N ILE A 12 6.62 -38.58 -50.91
CA ILE A 12 7.47 -38.36 -49.74
C ILE A 12 8.18 -37.00 -49.84
N ALA A 13 8.60 -36.59 -51.05
CA ALA A 13 9.22 -35.30 -51.27
C ALA A 13 8.22 -34.14 -51.09
N LEU A 14 6.99 -34.31 -51.59
CA LEU A 14 5.87 -33.38 -51.37
C LEU A 14 5.50 -33.24 -49.89
N LEU A 15 5.42 -34.35 -49.14
CA LEU A 15 5.19 -34.35 -47.69
C LEU A 15 6.31 -33.65 -46.91
N LYS A 16 7.56 -33.79 -47.35
CA LYS A 16 8.71 -33.10 -46.74
C LYS A 16 8.72 -31.60 -47.04
N LEU A 17 8.25 -31.19 -48.22
CA LEU A 17 8.12 -29.77 -48.59
C LEU A 17 6.98 -29.09 -47.83
N LEU A 18 5.81 -29.73 -47.71
CA LEU A 18 4.69 -29.23 -46.91
C LEU A 18 5.05 -29.09 -45.43
N LYS A 19 5.74 -30.08 -44.83
CA LYS A 19 6.26 -29.98 -43.45
C LYS A 19 7.35 -28.93 -43.26
N LYS A 20 8.02 -28.50 -44.34
CA LYS A 20 9.05 -27.44 -44.32
C LYS A 20 8.40 -26.06 -44.41
N GLU A 21 7.32 -25.92 -45.18
CA GLU A 21 6.50 -24.70 -45.30
C GLU A 21 5.81 -24.35 -43.95
N GLU A 22 5.22 -25.32 -43.27
CA GLU A 22 4.53 -25.11 -41.97
C GLU A 22 5.48 -24.67 -40.84
N ARG A 23 6.78 -24.96 -40.95
CA ARG A 23 7.78 -24.51 -39.96
C ARG A 23 8.17 -23.04 -40.14
N SER A 24 7.88 -22.44 -41.29
CA SER A 24 8.29 -21.07 -41.61
C SER A 24 7.23 -20.00 -41.26
N LEU A 25 6.05 -20.42 -40.80
CA LEU A 25 4.92 -19.53 -40.48
C LEU A 25 4.58 -19.45 -38.97
N LYS A 26 5.43 -19.97 -38.09
CA LYS A 26 5.30 -19.59 -36.68
C LYS A 26 5.54 -18.08 -36.60
N PRO A 27 4.58 -17.28 -36.11
CA PRO A 27 4.86 -15.88 -35.84
C PRO A 27 6.09 -15.87 -34.93
N LYS A 28 7.12 -15.12 -35.33
CA LYS A 28 8.12 -14.62 -34.38
C LYS A 28 7.32 -13.80 -33.37
N VAL A 29 6.84 -14.48 -32.32
CA VAL A 29 6.55 -13.86 -31.05
C VAL A 29 7.87 -13.21 -30.72
N LYS A 30 7.97 -11.91 -31.00
CA LYS A 30 9.02 -11.07 -30.43
C LYS A 30 9.00 -11.46 -28.96
N ASP A 31 10.10 -12.01 -28.48
CA ASP A 31 10.28 -12.31 -27.07
C ASP A 31 9.73 -11.10 -26.32
N GLU A 32 8.58 -11.27 -25.68
CA GLU A 32 8.11 -10.31 -24.70
C GLU A 32 9.32 -10.12 -23.79
N PRO A 33 9.74 -8.89 -23.49
CA PRO A 33 10.87 -8.69 -22.60
C PRO A 33 10.56 -9.51 -21.36
N SER A 34 11.36 -10.56 -21.15
CA SER A 34 11.30 -11.41 -19.99
C SER A 34 11.05 -10.48 -18.82
N LYS A 35 9.94 -10.70 -18.09
CA LYS A 35 9.66 -10.01 -16.84
C LYS A 35 10.70 -10.48 -15.84
N HIS A 36 11.96 -10.16 -16.09
CA HIS A 36 12.94 -9.88 -15.08
C HIS A 36 12.35 -8.67 -14.36
N THR A 37 11.40 -8.94 -13.46
CA THR A 37 11.10 -8.02 -12.38
C THR A 37 12.43 -7.94 -11.64
N LYS A 38 13.30 -7.03 -12.06
CA LYS A 38 14.32 -6.48 -11.18
C LYS A 38 13.55 -6.23 -9.90
N TYR A 39 13.88 -6.95 -8.82
CA TYR A 39 13.30 -6.71 -7.52
C TYR A 39 13.46 -5.21 -7.29
N ARG A 40 12.40 -4.44 -7.57
CA ARG A 40 12.42 -3.01 -7.31
C ARG A 40 12.39 -2.96 -5.82
N ASP A 41 13.41 -2.31 -5.25
CA ASP A 41 13.41 -2.09 -3.82
C ASP A 41 12.05 -1.53 -3.42
N PRO A 42 11.45 -2.03 -2.34
CA PRO A 42 10.17 -1.53 -1.87
C PRO A 42 10.25 -0.02 -1.71
N PRO A 43 9.16 0.71 -2.02
CA PRO A 43 9.16 2.14 -1.91
C PRO A 43 9.56 2.58 -0.51
N ARG A 44 10.47 3.54 -0.43
CA ARG A 44 10.96 4.05 0.84
C ARG A 44 9.99 5.08 1.39
N ILE A 45 9.29 4.70 2.46
CA ILE A 45 8.37 5.55 3.21
C ILE A 45 9.03 5.87 4.54
N SER A 46 8.90 7.12 4.98
CA SER A 46 9.43 7.55 6.28
C SER A 46 8.74 6.79 7.42
N ASN A 47 9.44 6.56 8.55
CA ASN A 47 8.83 5.82 9.66
C ASN A 47 7.88 6.71 10.48
N PHE A 48 6.73 6.16 10.85
CA PHE A 48 5.75 6.80 11.73
C PHE A 48 5.38 5.87 12.88
N SER A 49 5.55 6.35 14.12
CA SER A 49 5.32 5.56 15.33
C SER A 49 4.00 5.84 16.04
N GLY A 50 3.35 6.97 15.72
CA GLY A 50 2.22 7.49 16.49
C GLY A 50 2.60 8.44 17.63
N ASN A 51 3.89 8.66 17.91
CA ASN A 51 4.32 9.61 18.92
C ASN A 51 5.25 10.67 18.32
N ASN A 52 5.32 11.85 18.95
CA ASN A 52 6.11 12.97 18.44
C ASN A 52 7.55 12.90 18.96
N THR A 53 8.20 11.75 18.78
CA THR A 53 9.58 11.52 19.22
C THR A 53 10.55 12.20 18.28
N LYS A 54 11.67 12.70 18.80
CA LYS A 54 12.71 13.37 18.01
C LYS A 54 13.27 12.43 16.93
N GLY A 55 13.09 12.79 15.67
CA GLY A 55 13.58 12.03 14.51
C GLY A 55 12.54 11.16 13.81
N GLU A 56 11.28 11.16 14.28
CA GLU A 56 10.18 10.47 13.62
C GLU A 56 9.35 11.43 12.75
N THR A 57 8.74 10.89 11.69
CA THR A 57 7.92 11.69 10.77
C THR A 57 6.54 11.96 11.37
N SER A 58 5.99 13.16 11.14
CA SER A 58 4.63 13.49 11.58
C SER A 58 3.58 12.68 10.82
N TYR A 59 2.40 12.50 11.42
CA TYR A 59 1.31 11.77 10.78
C TYR A 59 0.92 12.39 9.42
N GLU A 60 0.84 13.72 9.35
CA GLU A 60 0.46 14.45 8.13
C GLU A 60 1.45 14.19 6.99
N LEU A 61 2.76 14.29 7.27
CA LEU A 61 3.80 14.06 6.27
C LEU A 61 3.82 12.59 5.82
N TRP A 62 3.70 11.64 6.76
CA TRP A 62 3.61 10.22 6.43
C TRP A 62 2.39 9.91 5.58
N ARG A 63 1.21 10.46 5.94
CA ARG A 63 -0.04 10.29 5.18
C ARG A 63 0.11 10.83 3.76
N TYR A 64 0.73 12.00 3.61
CA TYR A 64 1.00 12.59 2.30
C TYR A 64 1.87 11.67 1.43
N GLU A 65 2.98 11.14 1.96
CA GLU A 65 3.85 10.18 1.26
C GLU A 65 3.06 8.95 0.80
N VAL A 66 2.25 8.35 1.68
CA VAL A 66 1.45 7.16 1.35
C VAL A 66 0.43 7.47 0.24
N THR A 67 -0.24 8.62 0.31
CA THR A 67 -1.20 9.02 -0.71
C THR A 67 -0.53 9.31 -2.06
N GLY A 68 0.64 9.95 -2.07
CA GLY A 68 1.41 10.19 -3.28
C GLY A 68 1.83 8.88 -3.93
N LEU A 69 2.30 7.93 -3.13
CA LEU A 69 2.73 6.62 -3.60
C LEU A 69 1.60 5.83 -4.29
N MET A 70 0.38 5.91 -3.76
CA MET A 70 -0.79 5.30 -4.39
C MET A 70 -1.20 6.02 -5.69
N ALA A 71 -1.00 7.33 -5.77
CA ALA A 71 -1.36 8.14 -6.95
C ALA A 71 -0.38 7.92 -8.12
N ASP A 72 0.90 7.76 -7.83
CA ASP A 72 1.97 7.65 -8.84
C ASP A 72 1.91 6.33 -9.63
N LYS A 73 1.27 5.28 -9.09
CA LYS A 73 1.10 3.95 -9.72
C LYS A 73 2.41 3.32 -10.24
N LEU A 74 3.55 3.70 -9.63
CA LEU A 74 4.88 3.20 -10.00
C LEU A 74 5.19 1.81 -9.41
N TYR A 75 4.44 1.43 -8.37
CA TYR A 75 4.57 0.18 -7.64
C TYR A 75 3.25 -0.59 -7.69
N ASP A 76 3.35 -1.91 -7.70
CA ASP A 76 2.22 -2.82 -7.52
C ASP A 76 1.67 -2.73 -6.09
N GLN A 77 0.40 -3.09 -5.96
CA GLN A 77 -0.33 -2.94 -4.70
C GLN A 77 0.30 -3.74 -3.54
N GLU A 78 0.92 -4.88 -3.82
CA GLU A 78 1.55 -5.72 -2.79
C GLU A 78 2.80 -5.06 -2.22
N ASN A 79 3.67 -4.51 -3.08
CA ASN A 79 4.84 -3.75 -2.63
C ASN A 79 4.46 -2.49 -1.86
N ILE A 80 3.39 -1.80 -2.26
CA ILE A 80 2.88 -0.65 -1.51
C ILE A 80 2.38 -1.11 -0.13
N ASN A 81 1.54 -2.14 -0.07
CA ASN A 81 1.03 -2.68 1.19
C ASN A 81 2.17 -3.07 2.14
N TYR A 82 3.20 -3.73 1.60
CA TYR A 82 4.37 -4.14 2.37
C TYR A 82 5.15 -2.94 2.92
N ALA A 83 5.42 -1.93 2.08
CA ALA A 83 6.14 -0.72 2.49
C ALA A 83 5.37 0.08 3.56
N VAL A 84 4.06 0.26 3.39
CA VAL A 84 3.18 0.96 4.35
C VAL A 84 3.19 0.27 5.70
N ARG A 85 3.06 -1.07 5.74
CA ARG A 85 3.08 -1.81 7.00
C ARG A 85 4.45 -1.75 7.68
N ARG A 86 5.53 -1.73 6.91
CA ARG A 86 6.90 -1.64 7.42
C ARG A 86 7.26 -0.27 7.95
N SER A 87 6.67 0.81 7.44
CA SER A 87 6.93 2.17 7.89
C SER A 87 6.21 2.52 9.20
N LEU A 88 5.13 1.80 9.53
CA LEU A 88 4.44 1.94 10.81
C LEU A 88 5.21 1.24 11.94
N LYS A 89 5.50 1.99 13.01
CA LYS A 89 6.21 1.55 14.22
C LYS A 89 5.38 1.84 15.47
N GLY A 90 5.83 1.36 16.63
CA GLY A 90 5.22 1.69 17.92
C GLY A 90 3.70 1.51 17.94
N ASP A 91 2.99 2.50 18.45
CA ASP A 91 1.53 2.51 18.58
C ASP A 91 0.82 2.44 17.22
N ALA A 92 1.32 3.18 16.22
CA ALA A 92 0.74 3.17 14.88
C ALA A 92 0.88 1.78 14.22
N GLY A 93 2.01 1.11 14.46
CA GLY A 93 2.24 -0.28 14.04
C GLY A 93 1.31 -1.27 14.75
N MET A 94 1.07 -1.08 16.06
CA MET A 94 0.10 -1.90 16.80
C MET A 94 -1.31 -1.71 16.25
N VAL A 95 -1.73 -0.49 15.91
CA VAL A 95 -3.03 -0.23 15.28
C VAL A 95 -3.18 -1.01 13.97
N ALA A 96 -2.18 -0.94 13.09
CA ALA A 96 -2.22 -1.68 11.83
C ALA A 96 -2.22 -3.21 12.03
N MET A 97 -1.56 -3.72 13.07
CA MET A 97 -1.59 -5.13 13.45
C MET A 97 -2.99 -5.56 13.89
N HIS A 98 -3.69 -4.77 14.71
CA HIS A 98 -5.04 -5.07 15.19
C HIS A 98 -6.10 -5.06 14.08
N LEU A 99 -5.89 -4.30 13.00
CA LEU A 99 -6.74 -4.37 11.80
C LEU A 99 -6.54 -5.68 11.02
N GLY A 100 -5.43 -6.38 11.26
CA GLY A 100 -5.11 -7.66 10.65
C GLY A 100 -4.20 -7.56 9.41
N ALA A 101 -3.62 -8.71 9.06
CA ALA A 101 -2.65 -8.83 7.97
C ALA A 101 -3.22 -8.52 6.58
N LYS A 102 -4.54 -8.64 6.41
CA LYS A 102 -5.25 -8.39 5.14
C LYS A 102 -5.91 -7.02 5.06
N ALA A 103 -5.78 -6.18 6.09
CA ALA A 103 -6.33 -4.82 6.05
C ALA A 103 -5.82 -4.04 4.83
N SER A 104 -6.72 -3.35 4.15
CA SER A 104 -6.33 -2.51 3.01
C SER A 104 -5.68 -1.22 3.49
N ILE A 105 -4.90 -0.55 2.64
CA ILE A 105 -4.34 0.77 2.97
C ILE A 105 -5.44 1.78 3.31
N PRO A 106 -6.57 1.85 2.57
CA PRO A 106 -7.70 2.69 2.98
C PRO A 106 -8.19 2.44 4.41
N ASP A 107 -8.29 1.17 4.84
CA ASP A 107 -8.72 0.83 6.21
C ASP A 107 -7.71 1.32 7.25
N ILE A 108 -6.42 1.14 6.96
CA ILE A 108 -5.32 1.61 7.80
C ILE A 108 -5.37 3.13 7.91
N LEU A 109 -5.47 3.84 6.78
CA LEU A 109 -5.56 5.31 6.74
C LEU A 109 -6.79 5.82 7.48
N HIS A 110 -7.96 5.21 7.27
CA HIS A 110 -9.18 5.59 7.96
C HIS A 110 -9.03 5.46 9.49
N LYS A 111 -8.43 4.35 9.95
CA LYS A 111 -8.21 4.14 11.38
C LYS A 111 -7.19 5.12 11.96
N LEU A 112 -6.10 5.37 11.27
CA LEU A 112 -5.08 6.32 11.69
C LEU A 112 -5.60 7.77 11.64
N ASP A 113 -6.43 8.14 10.66
CA ASP A 113 -7.08 9.46 10.57
C ASP A 113 -7.98 9.71 11.79
N SER A 114 -8.71 8.69 12.26
CA SER A 114 -9.53 8.78 13.47
C SER A 114 -8.73 9.01 14.75
N ILE A 115 -7.47 8.57 14.81
CA ILE A 115 -6.64 8.64 16.02
C ILE A 115 -5.74 9.89 15.97
N TYR A 116 -4.97 10.03 14.89
CA TYR A 116 -3.91 11.02 14.75
C TYR A 116 -4.36 12.27 13.96
N GLY A 117 -5.30 12.12 13.02
CA GLY A 117 -5.85 13.26 12.28
C GLY A 117 -6.63 14.24 13.17
N ALA A 118 -7.35 13.72 14.17
CA ALA A 118 -8.04 14.55 15.17
C ALA A 118 -7.05 15.28 16.11
N VAL A 119 -5.95 14.63 16.46
CA VAL A 119 -4.90 15.21 17.32
C VAL A 119 -4.18 16.34 16.62
N GLU A 120 -3.83 16.18 15.34
CA GLU A 120 -3.15 17.24 14.59
C GLU A 120 -4.07 18.45 14.38
N LYS A 121 -5.35 18.24 14.01
CA LYS A 121 -6.32 19.35 13.90
C LYS A 121 -6.47 20.13 15.21
N ARG A 122 -6.54 19.43 16.35
CA ARG A 122 -6.58 20.06 17.67
C ARG A 122 -5.29 20.84 17.97
N ARG A 123 -4.13 20.28 17.62
CA ARG A 123 -2.83 20.90 17.82
C ARG A 123 -2.67 22.17 16.98
N ILE A 124 -3.02 22.12 15.69
CA ILE A 124 -2.99 23.27 14.78
C ILE A 124 -3.89 24.37 15.32
N TYR A 125 -5.12 24.02 15.74
CA TYR A 125 -6.04 24.99 16.36
C TYR A 125 -5.41 25.65 17.60
N LEU A 126 -4.81 24.88 18.51
CA LEU A 126 -4.13 25.41 19.70
C LEU A 126 -2.91 26.28 19.37
N LEU A 127 -2.22 26.04 18.25
CA LEU A 127 -1.06 26.81 17.82
C LEU A 127 -1.45 28.09 17.08
N SER A 128 -2.56 28.07 16.32
CA SER A 128 -3.09 29.24 15.60
C SER A 128 -3.99 30.13 16.47
N SER A 129 -4.38 29.65 17.64
CA SER A 129 -5.28 30.31 18.58
C SER A 129 -4.56 31.39 19.38
N THR A 130 -5.26 32.47 19.73
CA THR A 130 -4.71 33.56 20.55
C THR A 130 -4.56 33.11 22.01
N GLU A 131 -3.66 33.72 22.79
CA GLU A 131 -3.50 33.38 24.22
C GLU A 131 -4.80 33.36 25.06
N PRO A 132 -5.77 34.29 24.90
CA PRO A 132 -7.04 34.20 25.64
C PRO A 132 -7.85 32.95 25.28
N ASP A 133 -7.86 32.54 24.02
CA ASP A 133 -8.59 31.35 23.56
C ASP A 133 -7.95 30.05 24.09
N LYS A 134 -6.61 30.00 24.19
CA LYS A 134 -5.90 28.85 24.80
C LYS A 134 -6.22 28.71 26.29
N MET A 135 -6.42 29.83 27.00
CA MET A 135 -6.77 29.83 28.43
C MET A 135 -8.17 29.24 28.65
N ILE A 136 -9.15 29.65 27.83
CA ILE A 136 -10.52 29.12 27.89
C ILE A 136 -10.54 27.61 27.59
N LEU A 137 -9.79 27.15 26.58
CA LEU A 137 -9.70 25.72 26.28
C LEU A 137 -9.06 24.90 27.40
N ARG A 138 -8.03 25.44 28.08
CA ARG A 138 -7.43 24.79 29.26
C ARG A 138 -8.42 24.71 30.42
N GLN A 139 -9.19 25.77 30.67
CA GLN A 139 -10.23 25.79 31.72
C GLN A 139 -11.32 24.74 31.45
N LEU A 140 -11.82 24.65 30.21
CA LEU A 140 -12.86 23.69 29.83
C LEU A 140 -12.37 22.25 29.88
N LEU A 141 -11.12 21.97 29.45
CA LEU A 141 -10.54 20.64 29.54
C LEU A 141 -10.35 20.17 30.99
N ASN A 142 -9.99 21.09 31.90
CA ASN A 142 -9.84 20.77 33.33
C ASN A 142 -11.20 20.63 34.04
N GLY A 143 -12.24 21.36 33.61
CA GLY A 143 -13.59 21.26 34.17
C GLY A 143 -14.37 20.01 33.76
N VAL A 144 -14.00 19.35 32.65
CA VAL A 144 -14.64 18.09 32.20
C VAL A 144 -14.23 16.87 33.04
N VAL A 145 -13.20 16.99 33.88
CA VAL A 145 -12.71 15.87 34.72
C VAL A 145 -13.59 15.64 35.96
N ASP A 146 -14.49 16.56 36.32
CA ASP A 146 -15.14 16.59 37.66
C ASP A 146 -16.58 16.02 37.73
N TRP A 147 -17.09 15.36 36.68
CA TRP A 147 -18.44 14.77 36.77
C TRP A 147 -18.48 13.39 37.46
N LYS A 148 -17.33 12.70 37.59
CA LYS A 148 -17.25 11.39 38.26
C LYS A 148 -17.01 11.47 39.77
N THR A 149 -16.66 12.64 40.28
CA THR A 149 -16.42 12.90 41.72
C THR A 149 -17.67 13.38 42.45
N SER A 150 -18.72 13.78 41.74
CA SER A 150 -20.01 14.24 42.33
C SER A 150 -21.06 13.14 42.49
N LEU A 151 -20.70 11.85 42.39
CA LEU A 151 -21.66 10.73 42.48
C LEU A 151 -21.28 9.74 43.57
N VAL A 152 -20.84 10.24 44.73
CA VAL A 152 -20.72 9.48 45.99
C VAL A 152 -21.15 10.40 47.14
N GLU A 153 -22.38 10.90 47.10
CA GLU A 153 -23.06 11.44 48.28
C GLU A 153 -24.57 11.63 47.95
N GLN A 154 -25.31 10.54 48.05
CA GLN A 154 -26.74 10.52 48.38
C GLN A 154 -27.02 9.38 49.34
#